data_AF-A0A1N7G5N3-F1
#
_entry.id   AF-A0A1N7G5N3-F1
#
_cell.length_a   1.000
_cell.length_b   1.000
_cell.length_c   1.000
_cell.angle_alpha   90.00
_cell.angle_beta   90.00
_cell.angle_gamma   90.00
#
_symmetry.space_group_name_H-M   'P 1'
#
loop_
_entity.id
_entity.type
_entity.pdbx_description
1 polymer ?
#
loop_
_entity_poly.entity_id
_entity_poly.type
_entity_poly.pdbx_seq_one_letter_code
_entity_poly.pdbx_strand_id
1 'polypeptide(L)'
;MLPHSDPPPRWKRAETHVIEEYGLIEDHASWHDARTEDDEPIEIKSCACEYEDGSVGKFAVWDDQWVELVTRGKFALLVYIPDLSCTVLATKMVFPGQIGKVGTVSKPKHPTMGRQRLRRVAWPEVISLDEIEIRKRHYFTDYYSEEEVEKTVFWYPPKE
;
A
#
# COMPACT_ATOMS: atom_id res chain seq x y z
N MET A 1 25.32 16.31 14.80
CA MET A 1 24.15 15.42 14.69
C MET A 1 22.92 16.28 14.74
N LEU A 2 22.12 16.31 13.67
CA LEU A 2 20.72 16.72 13.78
C LEU A 2 19.98 15.61 14.55
N PRO A 3 18.92 15.93 15.32
CA PRO A 3 18.07 14.88 15.86
C PRO A 3 17.46 14.11 14.70
N HIS A 4 17.68 12.79 14.64
CA HIS A 4 16.95 11.93 13.72
C HIS A 4 15.47 12.02 14.11
N SER A 5 14.66 12.59 13.22
CA SER A 5 13.21 12.55 13.34
C SER A 5 12.73 11.11 13.20
N ASP A 6 11.73 10.71 13.99
CA ASP A 6 11.10 9.41 13.82
C ASP A 6 10.70 9.17 12.35
N PRO A 7 10.93 7.97 11.79
CA PRO A 7 10.58 7.69 10.41
C PRO A 7 9.06 7.86 10.19
N PRO A 8 8.62 8.36 9.02
CA PRO A 8 7.21 8.50 8.73
C PRO A 8 6.44 7.18 8.93
N PRO A 9 5.16 7.24 9.35
CA PRO A 9 4.37 6.04 9.59
C PRO A 9 4.29 5.18 8.31
N ARG A 10 4.24 3.86 8.48
CA ARG A 10 4.35 2.88 7.37
C ARG A 10 3.44 3.18 6.18
N TRP A 11 2.23 3.66 6.43
CA TRP A 11 1.26 4.03 5.38
C TRP A 11 1.79 5.15 4.49
N LYS A 12 2.40 6.20 5.05
CA LYS A 12 2.92 7.34 4.28
C LYS A 12 4.16 6.94 3.47
N ARG A 13 5.02 6.08 4.03
CA ARG A 13 6.17 5.50 3.28
C ARG A 13 5.70 4.68 2.08
N ALA A 14 4.69 3.83 2.26
CA ALA A 14 4.07 3.09 1.17
C ALA A 14 3.44 4.02 0.11
N GLU A 15 2.76 5.07 0.55
CA GLU A 15 2.13 6.08 -0.32
C GLU A 15 3.17 6.82 -1.19
N THR A 16 4.25 7.33 -0.58
CA THR A 16 5.36 7.97 -1.30
C THR A 16 5.99 7.04 -2.34
N HIS A 17 6.26 5.77 -2.00
CA HIS A 17 6.79 4.82 -2.97
C HIS A 17 5.83 4.56 -4.14
N VAL A 18 4.52 4.48 -3.90
CA VAL A 18 3.51 4.32 -4.96
C VAL A 18 3.44 5.54 -5.87
N ILE A 19 3.57 6.74 -5.30
CA ILE A 19 3.64 8.01 -6.05
C ILE A 19 4.87 8.02 -6.97
N GLU A 20 6.03 7.63 -6.46
CA GLU A 20 7.30 7.58 -7.22
C GLU A 20 7.27 6.49 -8.32
N GLU A 21 6.87 5.26 -7.99
CA GLU A 21 6.86 4.10 -8.92
C GLU A 21 5.92 4.32 -10.12
N TYR A 22 4.83 5.06 -9.93
CA TYR A 22 3.85 5.35 -10.99
C TYR A 22 3.89 6.78 -11.54
N GLY A 23 4.82 7.63 -11.08
CA GLY A 23 4.93 9.03 -11.54
C GLY A 23 3.68 9.86 -11.26
N LEU A 24 3.09 9.72 -10.07
CA LEU A 24 1.83 10.39 -9.71
C LEU A 24 2.05 11.81 -9.17
N ILE A 25 0.99 12.61 -9.23
CA ILE A 25 0.89 13.93 -8.61
C ILE A 25 0.03 13.80 -7.35
N GLU A 26 0.57 14.14 -6.19
CA GLU A 26 -0.12 14.11 -4.89
C GLU A 26 -1.25 15.16 -4.84
N ASP A 27 -2.46 14.79 -4.40
CA ASP A 27 -3.65 15.66 -4.40
C ASP A 27 -4.40 15.71 -3.05
N HIS A 28 -4.25 14.68 -2.19
CA HIS A 28 -4.85 14.62 -0.84
C HIS A 28 -6.34 14.97 -0.77
N ALA A 29 -7.12 14.49 -1.74
CA ALA A 29 -8.56 14.69 -1.77
C ALA A 29 -9.27 13.80 -0.72
N SER A 30 -10.57 14.03 -0.51
CA SER A 30 -11.35 13.28 0.47
C SER A 30 -11.65 11.82 0.10
N TRP A 31 -11.30 11.38 -1.12
CA TRP A 31 -11.64 10.06 -1.66
C TRP A 31 -10.59 9.46 -2.61
N HIS A 32 -9.48 10.16 -2.85
CA HIS A 32 -8.30 9.70 -3.60
C HIS A 32 -7.06 10.47 -3.13
N ASP A 33 -5.88 9.85 -3.22
CA ASP A 33 -4.64 10.39 -2.65
C ASP A 33 -3.81 11.16 -3.69
N ALA A 34 -3.84 10.72 -4.94
CA ALA A 34 -2.99 11.22 -6.02
C ALA A 34 -3.69 11.16 -7.39
N ARG A 35 -3.01 11.61 -8.45
CA ARG A 35 -3.47 11.60 -9.84
C ARG A 35 -2.37 11.23 -10.81
N THR A 36 -2.72 10.80 -12.02
CA THR A 36 -1.78 10.78 -13.16
C THR A 36 -1.56 12.19 -13.74
N GLU A 37 -0.59 12.34 -14.64
CA GLU A 37 -0.40 13.58 -15.41
C GLU A 37 -1.67 13.97 -16.22
N ASP A 38 -2.45 12.99 -16.67
CA ASP A 38 -3.71 13.15 -17.41
C ASP A 38 -4.94 13.39 -16.48
N ASP A 39 -4.73 13.82 -15.23
CA ASP A 39 -5.78 14.09 -14.22
C ASP A 39 -6.62 12.88 -13.79
N GLU A 40 -6.19 11.63 -14.08
CA GLU A 40 -6.90 10.42 -13.64
C GLU A 40 -6.70 10.20 -12.12
N PRO A 41 -7.77 10.22 -11.30
CA PRO A 41 -7.68 10.05 -9.84
C PRO A 41 -7.28 8.63 -9.42
N ILE A 42 -6.33 8.56 -8.48
CA ILE A 42 -5.74 7.35 -7.93
C ILE A 42 -5.89 7.33 -6.41
N GLU A 43 -6.54 6.30 -5.88
CA GLU A 43 -6.53 5.98 -4.45
C GLU A 43 -5.46 4.93 -4.15
N ILE A 44 -4.62 5.18 -3.16
CA ILE A 44 -3.49 4.37 -2.78
C ILE A 44 -3.85 3.51 -1.56
N LYS A 45 -3.80 2.18 -1.71
CA LYS A 45 -4.04 1.24 -0.59
C LYS A 45 -2.84 0.36 -0.37
N SER A 46 -2.33 0.34 0.86
CA SER A 46 -1.27 -0.56 1.29
C SER A 46 -1.74 -1.57 2.33
N CYS A 47 -1.12 -2.76 2.35
CA CYS A 47 -1.24 -3.71 3.46
C CYS A 47 0.05 -4.51 3.66
N ALA A 48 0.23 -5.05 4.86
CA ALA A 48 1.25 -6.07 5.10
C ALA A 48 0.96 -7.33 4.25
N CYS A 49 1.95 -8.16 3.96
CA CYS A 49 1.71 -9.48 3.34
C CYS A 49 0.98 -10.43 4.30
N GLU A 50 1.38 -10.39 5.57
CA GLU A 50 0.85 -11.18 6.67
C GLU A 50 0.89 -10.30 7.94
N TYR A 51 -0.04 -10.49 8.85
CA TYR A 51 -0.04 -9.84 10.17
C TYR A 51 0.62 -10.73 11.23
N GLU A 52 0.93 -10.18 12.40
CA GLU A 52 1.60 -10.91 13.51
C GLU A 52 0.83 -12.16 14.00
N ASP A 53 -0.47 -12.23 13.73
CA ASP A 53 -1.33 -13.39 14.03
C ASP A 53 -1.32 -14.48 12.94
N GLY A 54 -0.48 -14.34 11.92
CA GLY A 54 -0.40 -15.23 10.76
C GLY A 54 -1.53 -15.03 9.74
N SER A 55 -2.36 -13.99 9.88
CA SER A 55 -3.45 -13.73 8.94
C SER A 55 -2.99 -12.93 7.72
N VAL A 56 -3.42 -13.36 6.53
CA VAL A 56 -3.12 -12.68 5.25
C VAL A 56 -3.64 -11.24 5.28
N GLY A 57 -2.78 -10.30 4.88
CA GLY A 57 -3.09 -8.88 4.85
C GLY A 57 -4.21 -8.49 3.88
N LYS A 58 -4.95 -7.43 4.22
CA LYS A 58 -6.17 -7.06 3.51
C LYS A 58 -6.28 -5.56 3.24
N PHE A 59 -6.40 -5.19 1.97
CA PHE A 59 -6.75 -3.84 1.56
C PHE A 59 -8.11 -3.43 2.13
N ALA A 60 -8.17 -2.24 2.71
CA ALA A 60 -9.38 -1.63 3.24
C ALA A 60 -9.94 -0.65 2.22
N VAL A 61 -10.99 -1.05 1.50
CA VAL A 61 -11.64 -0.22 0.47
C VAL A 61 -13.03 0.19 0.95
N TRP A 62 -13.22 1.49 1.12
CA TRP A 62 -14.53 2.06 1.44
C TRP A 62 -15.40 2.11 0.18
N ASP A 63 -16.68 1.80 0.33
CA ASP A 63 -17.63 1.73 -0.80
C ASP A 63 -17.80 3.09 -1.49
N ASP A 64 -17.72 4.19 -0.73
CA ASP A 64 -17.77 5.57 -1.24
C ASP A 64 -16.58 5.86 -2.19
N GLN A 65 -15.35 5.52 -1.77
CA GLN A 65 -14.15 5.64 -2.62
C GLN A 65 -14.28 4.78 -3.88
N TRP A 66 -14.79 3.55 -3.74
CA TRP A 66 -15.03 2.64 -4.86
C TRP A 66 -16.07 3.19 -5.86
N VAL A 67 -17.14 3.82 -5.38
CA VAL A 67 -18.17 4.46 -6.22
C VAL A 67 -17.62 5.66 -6.99
N GLU A 68 -16.78 6.49 -6.37
CA GLU A 68 -16.16 7.61 -7.08
C GLU A 68 -15.19 7.13 -8.17
N LEU A 69 -14.32 6.17 -7.83
CA LEU A 69 -13.28 5.67 -8.75
C LEU A 69 -13.86 4.84 -9.91
N VAL A 70 -14.95 4.08 -9.73
CA VAL A 70 -15.46 3.15 -10.78
C VAL A 70 -15.83 3.85 -12.10
N THR A 71 -16.03 5.17 -12.06
CA THR A 71 -16.39 5.98 -13.24
C THR A 71 -15.21 6.67 -13.91
N ARG A 72 -14.07 6.85 -13.20
CA ARG A 72 -13.02 7.80 -13.62
C ARG A 72 -11.60 7.54 -13.12
N GLY A 73 -11.36 6.51 -12.31
CA GLY A 73 -10.09 6.34 -11.61
C GLY A 73 -9.69 4.89 -11.33
N LYS A 74 -8.57 4.74 -10.62
CA LYS A 74 -7.94 3.44 -10.32
C LYS A 74 -7.52 3.34 -8.85
N PHE A 75 -7.27 2.12 -8.41
CA PHE A 75 -6.55 1.88 -7.15
C PHE A 75 -5.10 1.55 -7.46
N ALA A 76 -4.17 2.19 -6.76
CA ALA A 76 -2.78 1.76 -6.70
C ALA A 76 -2.58 0.95 -5.41
N LEU A 77 -2.25 -0.33 -5.55
CA LEU A 77 -2.13 -1.28 -4.44
C LEU A 77 -0.67 -1.51 -4.12
N LEU A 78 -0.34 -1.67 -2.83
CA LEU A 78 1.00 -2.03 -2.35
C LEU A 78 0.96 -3.12 -1.27
N VAL A 79 1.82 -4.12 -1.41
CA VAL A 79 2.06 -5.16 -0.38
C VAL A 79 3.46 -5.00 0.19
N TYR A 80 3.61 -4.99 1.52
CA TYR A 80 4.90 -4.87 2.20
C TYR A 80 5.15 -5.95 3.27
N ILE A 81 6.40 -6.24 3.58
CA ILE A 81 6.79 -7.02 4.77
C ILE A 81 6.67 -6.11 6.01
N PRO A 82 5.94 -6.49 7.08
CA PRO A 82 5.67 -5.63 8.24
C PRO A 82 6.87 -5.48 9.21
N ASP A 83 8.10 -5.47 8.71
CA ASP A 83 9.32 -5.26 9.48
C ASP A 83 9.70 -3.75 9.56
N LEU A 84 10.91 -3.43 10.02
CA LEU A 84 11.38 -2.04 10.05
C LEU A 84 11.56 -1.49 8.62
N SER A 85 12.21 -2.25 7.74
CA SER A 85 12.48 -1.87 6.35
C SER A 85 11.21 -1.54 5.56
N CYS A 86 10.09 -2.20 5.88
CA CYS A 86 8.84 -2.15 5.10
C CYS A 86 9.05 -2.54 3.63
N THR A 87 9.92 -3.55 3.40
CA THR A 87 10.26 -4.08 2.08
C THR A 87 9.00 -4.30 1.24
N VAL A 88 8.92 -3.61 0.11
CA VAL A 88 7.83 -3.75 -0.86
C VAL A 88 7.98 -5.10 -1.57
N LEU A 89 6.87 -5.83 -1.66
CA LEU A 89 6.79 -7.13 -2.31
C LEU A 89 6.11 -7.07 -3.68
N ALA A 90 5.13 -6.18 -3.82
CA ALA A 90 4.45 -5.91 -5.07
C ALA A 90 3.75 -4.54 -5.01
N THR A 91 3.72 -3.86 -6.16
CA THR A 91 2.83 -2.75 -6.46
C THR A 91 1.93 -3.14 -7.63
N LYS A 92 0.66 -2.72 -7.63
CA LYS A 92 -0.24 -2.96 -8.77
C LYS A 92 -1.31 -1.90 -8.93
N MET A 93 -1.37 -1.29 -10.11
CA MET A 93 -2.51 -0.45 -10.52
C MET A 93 -3.66 -1.35 -10.99
N VAL A 94 -4.86 -1.18 -10.43
CA VAL A 94 -6.06 -1.98 -10.77
C VAL A 94 -7.30 -1.12 -10.98
N PHE A 95 -8.19 -1.58 -11.87
CA PHE A 95 -9.50 -0.97 -12.04
C PHE A 95 -10.43 -1.31 -10.85
N PRO A 96 -11.30 -0.39 -10.40
CA PRO A 96 -12.26 -0.65 -9.32
C PRO A 96 -13.17 -1.85 -9.59
N GLY A 97 -13.47 -2.14 -10.86
CA GLY A 97 -14.22 -3.34 -11.27
C GLY A 97 -13.54 -4.68 -10.97
N GLN A 98 -12.23 -4.71 -10.68
CA GLN A 98 -11.53 -5.89 -10.18
C GLN A 98 -11.77 -6.05 -8.67
N ILE A 99 -11.56 -4.97 -7.89
CA ILE A 99 -11.82 -4.90 -6.44
C ILE A 99 -13.27 -5.25 -6.10
N GLY A 100 -14.24 -4.80 -6.90
CA GLY A 100 -15.67 -5.03 -6.67
C GLY A 100 -16.09 -6.52 -6.68
N LYS A 101 -15.29 -7.40 -7.30
CA LYS A 101 -15.57 -8.84 -7.49
C LYS A 101 -15.06 -9.72 -6.35
N VAL A 102 -14.22 -9.21 -5.46
CA VAL A 102 -13.45 -9.99 -4.47
C VAL A 102 -13.57 -9.42 -3.05
N GLY A 103 -12.99 -10.10 -2.06
CA GLY A 103 -13.02 -9.70 -0.66
C GLY A 103 -14.38 -9.82 0.04
N THR A 104 -14.36 -9.58 1.34
CA THR A 104 -15.55 -9.63 2.21
C THR A 104 -16.07 -8.23 2.51
N VAL A 105 -17.40 -8.05 2.49
CA VAL A 105 -18.05 -6.76 2.75
C VAL A 105 -18.69 -6.75 4.14
N SER A 106 -18.44 -5.69 4.89
CA SER A 106 -18.97 -5.45 6.23
C SER A 106 -19.50 -4.02 6.36
N LYS A 107 -20.20 -3.70 7.46
CA LYS A 107 -20.71 -2.34 7.75
C LYS A 107 -20.22 -1.82 9.11
N PRO A 108 -18.90 -1.61 9.30
CA PRO A 108 -18.37 -1.09 10.54
C PRO A 108 -18.83 0.36 10.80
N LYS A 109 -18.77 0.78 12.07
CA LYS A 109 -18.88 2.20 12.42
C LYS A 109 -17.49 2.82 12.31
N HIS A 110 -17.25 3.58 11.25
CA HIS A 110 -16.05 4.39 11.11
C HIS A 110 -16.07 5.56 12.12
N PRO A 111 -14.95 5.93 12.76
CA PRO A 111 -14.92 6.99 13.76
C PRO A 111 -15.42 8.35 13.25
N THR A 112 -15.06 8.72 12.02
CA THR A 112 -15.38 10.03 11.41
C THR A 112 -16.54 9.98 10.41
N MET A 113 -16.80 8.83 9.79
CA MET A 113 -17.74 8.71 8.65
C MET A 113 -19.04 7.95 8.99
N GLY A 114 -19.25 7.59 10.26
CA GLY A 114 -20.45 6.86 10.68
C GLY A 114 -20.48 5.40 10.18
N ARG A 115 -21.67 4.87 9.89
CA ARG A 115 -21.79 3.49 9.35
C ARG A 115 -21.54 3.49 7.85
N GLN A 116 -20.37 3.02 7.44
CA GLN A 116 -20.02 2.86 6.03
C GLN A 116 -19.86 1.40 5.64
N ARG A 117 -19.97 1.10 4.34
CA ARG A 117 -19.63 -0.20 3.79
C ARG A 117 -18.12 -0.28 3.60
N LEU A 118 -17.51 -1.29 4.21
CA LEU A 118 -16.08 -1.59 4.09
C LEU A 118 -15.90 -2.94 3.40
N ARG A 119 -15.13 -2.96 2.31
CA ARG A 119 -14.62 -4.17 1.69
C ARG A 119 -13.22 -4.44 2.20
N ARG A 120 -12.97 -5.68 2.62
CA ARG A 120 -11.65 -6.22 2.96
C ARG A 120 -11.26 -7.25 1.90
N VAL A 121 -10.35 -6.86 1.01
CA VAL A 121 -9.82 -7.71 -0.07
C VAL A 121 -8.49 -8.30 0.38
N ALA A 122 -8.34 -9.61 0.40
CA ALA A 122 -7.04 -10.21 0.71
C ALA A 122 -6.11 -9.96 -0.50
N TRP A 123 -4.86 -9.54 -0.26
CA TRP A 123 -4.00 -9.13 -1.37
C TRP A 123 -3.79 -10.21 -2.46
N PRO A 124 -3.75 -11.53 -2.17
CA PRO A 124 -3.64 -12.57 -3.21
C PRO A 124 -4.86 -12.68 -4.13
N GLU A 125 -5.99 -12.04 -3.79
CA GLU A 125 -7.19 -12.01 -4.64
C GLU A 125 -7.09 -10.99 -5.79
N VAL A 126 -6.06 -10.13 -5.78
CA VAL A 126 -5.89 -9.01 -6.73
C VAL A 126 -4.47 -8.89 -7.29
N ILE A 127 -3.46 -9.28 -6.52
CA ILE A 127 -2.06 -9.39 -6.91
C ILE A 127 -1.69 -10.87 -6.76
N SER A 128 -1.42 -11.57 -7.85
CA SER A 128 -1.10 -13.00 -7.80
C SER A 128 0.34 -13.24 -7.34
N LEU A 129 0.64 -14.46 -6.88
CA LEU A 129 1.94 -14.76 -6.27
C LEU A 129 3.13 -14.70 -7.26
N ASP A 130 2.85 -14.78 -8.55
CA ASP A 130 3.80 -14.60 -9.66
C ASP A 130 4.08 -13.12 -9.97
N GLU A 131 3.24 -12.18 -9.49
CA GLU A 131 3.49 -10.73 -9.57
C GLU A 131 4.37 -10.20 -8.40
N ILE A 132 4.88 -11.08 -7.53
CA ILE A 132 5.73 -10.68 -6.41
C ILE A 132 7.18 -10.46 -6.86
N GLU A 133 7.60 -9.19 -6.87
CA GLU A 133 8.97 -8.80 -7.17
C GLU A 133 9.82 -8.77 -5.88
N ILE A 134 10.13 -9.96 -5.33
CA ILE A 134 10.92 -10.18 -4.08
C ILE A 134 12.31 -9.47 -4.08
N ARG A 135 12.73 -8.91 -5.21
CA ARG A 135 14.02 -8.21 -5.40
C ARG A 135 13.93 -6.67 -5.37
N LYS A 136 12.74 -6.07 -5.40
CA LYS A 136 12.54 -4.62 -5.17
C LYS A 136 12.58 -4.30 -3.66
N ARG A 137 13.75 -4.49 -3.05
CA ARG A 137 14.01 -4.03 -1.68
C ARG A 137 14.11 -2.51 -1.64
N HIS A 138 12.97 -1.84 -1.58
CA HIS A 138 12.90 -0.42 -1.24
C HIS A 138 13.22 -0.24 0.24
N TYR A 139 14.50 -0.03 0.52
CA TYR A 139 14.94 0.52 1.79
C TYR A 139 14.58 2.00 1.80
N PHE A 140 13.74 2.43 2.75
CA PHE A 140 13.49 3.85 3.01
C PHE A 140 14.70 4.47 3.76
N THR A 141 15.91 4.33 3.19
CA THR A 141 17.22 4.61 3.84
C THR A 141 17.31 6.00 4.44
N ASP A 142 16.65 6.97 3.81
CA ASP A 142 16.73 8.38 4.16
C ASP A 142 16.10 8.69 5.54
N TYR A 143 15.36 7.72 6.10
CA TYR A 143 14.73 7.80 7.42
C TYR A 143 15.34 6.84 8.45
N TYR A 144 16.46 6.19 8.13
CA TYR A 144 17.19 5.28 8.99
C TYR A 144 18.61 5.78 9.23
N SER A 145 19.16 5.55 10.42
CA SER A 145 20.60 5.74 10.65
C SER A 145 21.40 4.75 9.80
N GLU A 146 22.66 5.09 9.48
CA GLU A 146 23.57 4.20 8.74
C GLU A 146 23.67 2.82 9.43
N GLU A 147 23.63 2.78 10.77
CA GLU A 147 23.64 1.56 11.58
C GLU A 147 22.34 0.72 11.43
N GLU A 148 21.18 1.33 11.24
CA GLU A 148 19.91 0.63 10.99
C GLU A 148 19.81 0.13 9.55
N VAL A 149 20.34 0.89 8.58
CA VAL A 149 20.51 0.42 7.21
C VAL A 149 21.48 -0.78 7.20
N GLU A 150 22.63 -0.68 7.85
CA GLU A 150 23.61 -1.77 7.93
C GLU A 150 23.05 -3.02 8.64
N LYS A 151 22.21 -2.87 9.68
CA LYS A 151 21.51 -4.00 10.34
C LYS A 151 20.38 -4.61 9.51
N THR A 152 19.85 -3.92 8.50
CA THR A 152 18.78 -4.42 7.61
C THR A 152 19.30 -4.86 6.24
N VAL A 153 20.58 -4.60 5.94
CA VAL A 153 21.30 -5.03 4.74
C VAL A 153 22.09 -6.32 5.07
N PHE A 154 21.70 -7.42 4.41
CA PHE A 154 22.06 -8.83 4.71
C PHE A 154 21.39 -9.39 5.97
N TRP A 155 20.80 -10.59 5.96
CA TRP A 155 20.98 -11.75 5.07
C TRP A 155 19.74 -11.95 4.13
N TYR A 156 19.52 -13.05 3.42
CA TYR A 156 20.40 -13.89 2.57
C TYR A 156 19.56 -14.27 1.32
N PRO A 157 20.12 -14.31 0.09
CA PRO A 157 19.69 -15.27 -0.91
C PRO A 157 20.34 -16.65 -0.60
N PRO A 158 19.71 -17.79 -0.95
CA PRO A 158 20.36 -19.09 -0.83
C PRO A 158 21.66 -19.16 -1.64
N LYS A 159 22.62 -19.96 -1.16
CA LYS A 159 23.82 -20.30 -1.93
C LYS A 159 23.48 -21.36 -2.97
N GLU A 160 24.00 -21.17 -4.18
CA GLU A 160 24.46 -22.25 -5.06
C GLU A 160 25.99 -22.36 -4.92
#